data_AF-A0A9Q0TE19-F1
#
_entry.id   AF-A0A9Q0TE19-F1
#
_cell.length_a   1.000
_cell.length_b   1.000
_cell.length_c   1.000
_cell.angle_alpha   90.00
_cell.angle_beta   90.00
_cell.angle_gamma   90.00
#
_symmetry.space_group_name_H-M   'P 1'
#
loop_
_entity.id
_entity.type
_entity.pdbx_description
1 polymer ?
#
loop_
_entity_poly.entity_id
_entity_poly.type
_entity_poly.pdbx_seq_one_letter_code
_entity_poly.pdbx_strand_id
1 'polypeptide(L)'
;MDSSKNCIGHIALISILFAGVLYLCTWSASISSPFLFSSRRLYNHRSSRSQSDMENLKVPVDELGLALEKASTPNKTVIIAVVNKAYVEQSVDAETTMFDLFLESFWLGEDTRPLLDHLLIIAVDQAAYERCLFKRLNCYKLETEGADQFEGEKIYMSPGFIKMMWRRTHLLLEVLKHGYNFIFTVRFSLNSVDFCVLV
;
A
#
# COMPACT_ATOMS: atom_id res chain seq x y z
N MET A 1 43.60 -24.21 -40.77
CA MET A 1 42.42 -25.10 -40.86
C MET A 1 41.81 -25.16 -39.46
N ASP A 2 41.42 -24.00 -38.92
CA ASP A 2 41.28 -23.80 -37.45
C ASP A 2 39.94 -23.20 -37.01
N SER A 3 39.05 -22.85 -37.95
CA SER A 3 37.75 -22.23 -37.62
C SER A 3 36.70 -23.21 -37.07
N SER A 4 36.89 -24.52 -37.25
CA SER A 4 35.90 -25.54 -36.85
C SER A 4 35.97 -25.90 -35.35
N LYS A 5 37.15 -25.79 -34.73
CA LYS A 5 37.37 -26.21 -33.32
C LYS A 5 36.70 -25.25 -32.32
N ASN A 6 36.68 -23.96 -32.61
CA ASN A 6 36.05 -22.96 -31.75
C ASN A 6 34.50 -23.06 -31.79
N CYS A 7 33.94 -23.39 -32.96
CA CYS A 7 32.48 -23.54 -33.13
C CYS A 7 31.92 -24.69 -32.29
N ILE A 8 32.61 -25.83 -32.25
CA ILE A 8 32.22 -26.99 -31.45
C ILE A 8 32.30 -26.69 -29.94
N GLY A 9 33.34 -25.96 -29.51
CA GLY A 9 33.49 -25.53 -28.12
C GLY A 9 32.35 -24.63 -27.65
N HIS A 10 31.95 -23.65 -28.46
CA HIS A 10 30.84 -22.76 -28.13
C HIS A 10 29.48 -23.48 -28.09
N ILE A 11 29.23 -24.42 -29.01
CA ILE A 11 27.99 -25.22 -29.00
C ILE A 11 27.92 -26.12 -27.75
N ALA A 12 29.04 -26.72 -27.35
CA ALA A 12 29.11 -27.52 -26.12
C ALA A 12 28.85 -26.66 -24.88
N LEU A 13 29.40 -25.45 -24.82
CA LEU A 13 29.23 -24.51 -23.71
C LEU A 13 27.76 -24.02 -23.59
N ILE A 14 27.12 -23.70 -24.72
CA ILE A 14 25.70 -23.31 -24.76
C ILE A 14 24.81 -24.47 -24.32
N SER A 15 25.12 -25.70 -24.74
CA SER A 15 24.35 -26.89 -24.37
C SER A 15 24.42 -27.18 -22.86
N ILE A 16 25.60 -27.00 -22.24
CA ILE A 16 25.78 -27.15 -20.80
C ILE A 16 25.03 -26.07 -20.02
N LEU A 17 25.08 -24.81 -20.48
CA LEU A 17 24.33 -23.72 -19.86
C LEU A 17 22.82 -23.96 -19.93
N PHE A 18 22.30 -24.41 -21.07
CA PHE A 18 20.88 -24.67 -21.24
C PHE A 18 20.40 -25.86 -20.37
N ALA A 19 21.21 -26.92 -20.28
CA ALA A 19 20.92 -28.05 -19.39
C ALA A 19 20.93 -27.65 -17.90
N GLY A 20 21.85 -26.77 -17.49
CA GLY A 20 21.91 -26.24 -16.13
C GLY A 20 20.67 -25.40 -15.76
N VAL A 21 20.21 -24.55 -16.69
CA VAL A 21 18.97 -23.76 -16.49
C VAL A 21 17.75 -24.68 -16.38
N LEU A 22 17.62 -25.69 -17.24
CA LEU A 22 16.52 -26.66 -17.18
C LEU A 22 16.52 -27.47 -15.87
N TYR A 23 17.69 -27.82 -15.34
CA TYR A 23 17.82 -28.51 -14.05
C TYR A 23 17.40 -27.60 -12.88
N LEU A 24 17.79 -26.33 -12.88
CA LEU A 24 17.36 -25.35 -11.87
C LEU A 24 15.84 -25.08 -11.94
N CYS A 25 15.25 -25.04 -13.14
CA CYS A 25 13.81 -24.88 -13.34
C CYS A 25 13.00 -26.10 -12.85
N THR A 26 13.54 -27.32 -12.94
CA THR A 26 12.84 -28.53 -12.48
C THR A 26 13.00 -28.78 -10.97
N TRP A 27 14.09 -28.32 -10.37
CA TRP A 27 14.24 -28.30 -8.90
C TRP A 27 13.28 -27.29 -8.25
N SER A 28 13.16 -26.09 -8.82
CA SER A 28 12.21 -25.07 -8.32
C SER A 28 10.74 -25.48 -8.51
N ALA A 29 10.42 -26.24 -9.56
CA ALA A 29 9.08 -26.84 -9.74
C ALA A 29 8.76 -27.96 -8.73
N SER A 30 9.77 -28.64 -8.18
CA SER A 30 9.57 -29.73 -7.19
C SER A 30 9.27 -29.22 -5.77
N ILE A 31 9.40 -27.91 -5.51
CA ILE A 31 8.98 -27.26 -4.26
C ILE A 31 7.57 -26.63 -4.39
N SER A 32 6.96 -26.64 -5.59
CA SER A 32 5.63 -26.08 -5.80
C SER A 32 4.56 -27.15 -6.12
N SER A 33 4.04 -27.71 -5.01
CA SER A 33 2.65 -28.16 -4.77
C SER A 33 2.26 -29.61 -5.12
N PRO A 34 1.47 -30.27 -4.22
CA PRO A 34 0.05 -29.95 -4.13
C PRO A 34 -0.47 -29.87 -2.67
N PHE A 35 -1.12 -28.76 -2.31
CA PHE A 35 -2.12 -28.78 -1.24
C PHE A 35 -3.43 -28.18 -1.76
N LEU A 36 -4.16 -29.02 -2.47
CA LEU A 36 -5.62 -28.96 -2.49
C LEU A 36 -6.12 -29.37 -1.10
N PHE A 37 -6.43 -28.41 -0.23
CA PHE A 37 -7.40 -28.65 0.83
C PHE A 37 -8.75 -28.12 0.38
N SER A 38 -9.54 -29.04 -0.15
CA SER A 38 -10.99 -28.94 -0.11
C SER A 38 -11.43 -28.67 1.33
N SER A 39 -12.14 -27.58 1.55
CA SER A 39 -13.02 -27.43 2.70
C SER A 39 -14.28 -26.72 2.25
N ARG A 40 -15.19 -27.52 1.67
CA ARG A 40 -16.63 -27.30 1.92
C ARG A 40 -16.83 -27.35 3.43
N ARG A 41 -16.82 -26.21 4.11
CA ARG A 41 -17.47 -26.07 5.41
C ARG A 41 -18.92 -25.66 5.17
N LEU A 42 -19.77 -26.67 4.97
CA LEU A 42 -21.13 -26.58 5.47
C LEU A 42 -21.01 -26.43 7.00
N TYR A 43 -21.31 -25.27 7.56
CA TYR A 43 -21.63 -25.17 8.97
C TYR A 43 -23.14 -25.30 9.13
N ASN A 44 -23.57 -26.55 9.32
CA ASN A 44 -24.77 -26.80 10.10
C ASN A 44 -24.40 -26.55 11.56
N HIS A 45 -24.98 -25.52 12.18
CA HIS A 45 -25.14 -25.49 13.63
C HIS A 45 -26.60 -25.26 13.98
N ARG A 46 -27.33 -26.38 14.04
CA ARG A 46 -28.59 -26.50 14.77
C ARG A 46 -28.27 -26.62 16.25
N SER A 47 -28.90 -25.78 17.08
CA SER A 47 -29.50 -26.07 18.40
C SER A 47 -29.56 -24.75 19.17
N SER A 48 -30.75 -24.21 19.42
CA SER A 48 -31.52 -24.32 20.67
C SER A 48 -31.54 -22.99 21.43
N ARG A 49 -32.77 -22.48 21.53
CA ARG A 49 -33.25 -21.41 22.37
C ARG A 49 -32.85 -21.60 23.85
N SER A 50 -32.17 -20.61 24.44
CA SER A 50 -32.45 -20.06 25.78
C SER A 50 -31.57 -18.84 26.10
N GLN A 51 -32.22 -17.67 26.12
CA GLN A 51 -32.14 -16.56 27.09
C GLN A 51 -30.80 -15.88 27.47
N SER A 52 -30.79 -14.57 27.16
CA SER A 52 -30.14 -13.42 27.83
C SER A 52 -28.63 -13.46 28.07
N ASP A 53 -27.89 -12.70 27.25
CA ASP A 53 -27.00 -11.63 27.71
C ASP A 53 -26.65 -10.71 26.52
N MET A 54 -27.05 -9.44 26.60
CA MET A 54 -26.77 -8.39 25.61
C MET A 54 -25.37 -7.85 25.88
N GLU A 55 -24.32 -8.58 25.50
CA GLU A 55 -23.01 -7.97 25.29
C GLU A 55 -22.97 -7.35 23.90
N ASN A 56 -22.58 -6.08 23.86
CA ASN A 56 -22.48 -5.24 22.68
C ASN A 56 -21.49 -5.90 21.68
N LEU A 57 -22.01 -6.64 20.69
CA LEU A 57 -21.19 -7.21 19.63
C LEU A 57 -20.70 -6.06 18.74
N LYS A 58 -19.57 -5.46 19.11
CA LYS A 58 -18.88 -4.45 18.30
C LYS A 58 -18.34 -5.17 17.07
N VAL A 59 -19.18 -5.29 16.03
CA VAL A 59 -18.73 -5.75 14.72
C VAL A 59 -17.55 -4.86 14.33
N PRO A 60 -16.36 -5.43 14.03
CA PRO A 60 -15.23 -4.63 13.59
C PRO A 60 -15.64 -3.90 12.31
N VAL A 61 -15.79 -2.58 12.42
CA VAL A 61 -16.10 -1.73 11.28
C VAL A 61 -14.84 -1.65 10.43
N ASP A 62 -14.96 -2.04 9.16
CA ASP A 62 -13.88 -1.88 8.19
C ASP A 62 -13.78 -0.40 7.78
N GLU A 63 -13.01 0.37 8.57
CA GLU A 63 -12.83 1.80 8.34
C GLU A 63 -12.13 2.10 7.00
N LEU A 64 -11.22 1.22 6.57
CA LEU A 64 -10.53 1.37 5.29
C LEU A 64 -11.51 1.17 4.13
N GLY A 65 -12.34 0.13 4.18
CA GLY A 65 -13.38 -0.11 3.18
C GLY A 65 -14.34 1.06 3.02
N LEU A 66 -14.79 1.67 4.13
CA LEU A 66 -15.65 2.85 4.12
C LEU A 66 -14.95 4.08 3.51
N ALA A 67 -13.68 4.29 3.85
CA ALA A 67 -12.90 5.40 3.29
C ALA A 67 -12.68 5.22 1.78
N LEU A 68 -12.39 3.99 1.33
CA LEU A 68 -12.24 3.65 -0.08
C LEU A 68 -13.54 3.81 -0.85
N GLU A 69 -14.67 3.33 -0.31
CA GLU A 69 -15.98 3.48 -0.93
C GLU A 69 -16.29 4.96 -1.15
N LYS A 70 -16.10 5.79 -0.13
CA LYS A 70 -16.36 7.23 -0.19
C LYS A 70 -15.49 7.97 -1.20
N ALA A 71 -14.21 7.59 -1.34
CA ALA A 71 -13.26 8.25 -2.24
C ALA A 71 -13.20 7.62 -3.63
N SER A 72 -13.92 6.53 -3.90
CA SER A 72 -13.79 5.82 -5.17
C SER A 72 -14.56 6.45 -6.32
N THR A 73 -13.99 6.33 -7.50
CA THR A 73 -14.73 6.50 -8.77
C THR A 73 -15.70 5.33 -8.99
N PRO A 74 -16.67 5.45 -9.93
CA PRO A 74 -17.53 4.33 -10.31
C PRO A 74 -16.79 3.05 -10.75
N ASN A 75 -15.55 3.20 -11.22
CA ASN A 75 -14.68 2.09 -11.64
C ASN A 75 -13.80 1.54 -10.50
N LYS A 76 -14.10 1.88 -9.24
CA LYS A 76 -13.32 1.51 -8.05
C LYS A 76 -11.86 1.97 -8.09
N THR A 77 -11.56 3.10 -8.72
CA THR A 77 -10.23 3.73 -8.67
C THR A 77 -10.22 4.85 -7.63
N VAL A 78 -9.18 4.90 -6.79
CA VAL A 78 -8.95 5.93 -5.77
C VAL A 78 -7.58 6.57 -5.99
N ILE A 79 -7.47 7.88 -5.79
CA ILE A 79 -6.18 8.59 -5.79
C ILE A 79 -5.69 8.63 -4.35
N ILE A 80 -4.50 8.11 -4.07
CA ILE A 80 -3.95 7.99 -2.73
C ILE A 80 -2.77 8.94 -2.55
N ALA A 81 -2.84 9.76 -1.51
CA ALA A 81 -1.71 10.58 -1.06
C ALA A 81 -1.37 10.29 0.41
N VAL A 82 -0.11 9.94 0.68
CA VAL A 82 0.36 9.67 2.05
C VAL A 82 1.01 10.91 2.62
N VAL A 83 0.46 11.40 3.73
CA VAL A 83 0.82 12.67 4.36
C VAL A 83 1.25 12.42 5.80
N ASN A 84 2.33 13.06 6.22
CA ASN A 84 2.79 13.09 7.60
C ASN A 84 2.93 14.55 8.09
N LYS A 85 3.28 14.73 9.36
CA LYS A 85 3.43 15.99 10.08
C LYS A 85 4.29 17.00 9.29
N ALA A 86 5.38 16.55 8.69
CA ALA A 86 6.29 17.41 7.92
C ALA A 86 5.66 18.02 6.66
N TYR A 87 4.56 17.47 6.14
CA TYR A 87 3.84 18.06 4.99
C TYR A 87 2.80 19.10 5.40
N VAL A 88 2.34 19.06 6.64
CA VAL A 88 1.26 19.92 7.16
C VAL A 88 1.74 20.97 8.16
N GLU A 89 3.00 20.88 8.58
CA GLU A 89 3.66 21.93 9.35
C GLU A 89 4.21 23.01 8.43
N GLN A 90 4.12 24.26 8.88
CA GLN A 90 4.73 25.40 8.21
C GLN A 90 6.23 25.38 8.50
N SER A 91 7.05 25.60 7.47
CA SER A 91 8.47 25.93 7.69
C SER A 91 8.59 27.39 8.08
N VAL A 92 9.70 27.75 8.75
CA VAL A 92 9.97 29.10 9.26
C VAL A 92 9.87 30.17 8.16
N ASP A 93 10.11 29.78 6.90
CA ASP A 93 10.18 30.68 5.75
C ASP A 93 8.98 30.57 4.79
N ALA A 94 7.96 29.76 5.09
CA ALA A 94 6.81 29.54 4.17
C ALA A 94 5.46 29.82 4.83
N GLU A 95 4.63 30.63 4.17
CA GLU A 95 3.25 30.90 4.62
C GLU A 95 2.30 29.71 4.39
N THR A 96 2.62 28.85 3.42
CA THR A 96 1.82 27.69 3.00
C THR A 96 2.57 26.38 3.23
N THR A 97 1.85 25.34 3.63
CA THR A 97 2.45 24.00 3.82
C THR A 97 2.56 23.27 2.47
N MET A 98 3.41 22.25 2.40
CA MET A 98 3.53 21.42 1.19
C MET A 98 2.20 20.73 0.84
N PHE A 99 1.43 20.35 1.86
CA PHE A 99 0.09 19.81 1.68
C PHE A 99 -0.88 20.85 1.11
N ASP A 100 -0.79 22.11 1.53
CA ASP A 100 -1.62 23.18 0.96
C ASP A 100 -1.30 23.42 -0.52
N LEU A 101 -0.01 23.47 -0.87
CA LEU A 101 0.44 23.61 -2.26
C LEU A 101 -0.01 22.44 -3.13
N PHE A 102 0.07 21.22 -2.60
CA PHE A 102 -0.43 20.03 -3.29
C PHE A 102 -1.91 20.15 -3.61
N LEU A 103 -2.75 20.56 -2.64
CA LEU A 103 -4.18 20.74 -2.88
C LEU A 103 -4.45 21.91 -3.85
N GLU A 104 -3.72 23.02 -3.71
CA GLU A 104 -3.83 24.18 -4.59
C GLU A 104 -3.53 23.83 -6.06
N SER A 105 -2.63 22.87 -6.30
CA SER A 105 -2.35 22.39 -7.67
C SER A 105 -3.58 21.78 -8.37
N PHE A 106 -4.49 21.13 -7.64
CA PHE A 106 -5.77 20.66 -8.20
C PHE A 106 -6.75 21.80 -8.45
N TRP A 107 -6.67 22.88 -7.67
CA TRP A 107 -7.53 24.05 -7.86
C TRP A 107 -7.12 24.88 -9.07
N LEU A 108 -5.80 25.02 -9.29
CA LEU A 108 -5.24 25.81 -10.38
C LEU A 108 -5.07 25.02 -11.68
N GLY A 109 -4.98 23.68 -11.62
CA GLY A 109 -4.86 22.85 -12.81
C GLY A 109 -6.11 22.85 -13.68
N GLU A 110 -5.91 22.61 -14.97
CA GLU A 110 -6.99 22.46 -15.96
C GLU A 110 -7.67 21.10 -15.79
N ASP A 111 -8.99 21.10 -15.54
CA ASP A 111 -9.81 19.92 -15.33
C ASP A 111 -9.38 18.96 -14.20
N THR A 112 -8.56 19.43 -13.26
CA THR A 112 -8.07 18.59 -12.14
C THR A 112 -8.92 18.71 -10.87
N ARG A 113 -9.76 19.75 -10.74
CA ARG A 113 -10.61 19.96 -9.55
C ARG A 113 -11.48 18.76 -9.17
N PRO A 114 -12.16 18.07 -10.11
CA PRO A 114 -12.99 16.91 -9.77
C PRO A 114 -12.20 15.73 -9.19
N LEU A 115 -10.87 15.68 -9.39
CA LEU A 115 -10.02 14.63 -8.83
C LEU A 115 -9.94 14.71 -7.30
N LEU A 116 -10.21 15.89 -6.71
CA LEU A 116 -10.24 16.06 -5.25
C LEU A 116 -11.34 15.21 -4.59
N ASP A 117 -12.45 14.96 -5.27
CA ASP A 117 -13.52 14.09 -4.76
C ASP A 117 -13.07 12.63 -4.65
N HIS A 118 -12.07 12.25 -5.46
CA HIS A 118 -11.50 10.90 -5.49
C HIS A 118 -10.15 10.77 -4.78
N LEU A 119 -9.73 11.83 -4.10
CA LEU A 119 -8.47 11.89 -3.36
C LEU A 119 -8.67 11.39 -1.93
N LEU A 120 -8.02 10.29 -1.59
CA LEU A 120 -7.91 9.73 -0.26
C LEU A 120 -6.55 10.09 0.37
N ILE A 121 -6.60 10.87 1.44
CA ILE A 121 -5.42 11.23 2.21
C ILE A 121 -5.19 10.19 3.30
N ILE A 122 -4.05 9.52 3.21
CA ILE A 122 -3.56 8.59 4.21
C ILE A 122 -2.68 9.35 5.19
N ALA A 123 -3.20 9.64 6.36
CA ALA A 123 -2.47 10.35 7.41
C ALA A 123 -1.66 9.36 8.26
N VAL A 124 -0.34 9.55 8.30
CA VAL A 124 0.59 8.70 9.08
C VAL A 124 0.58 9.06 10.57
N ASP A 125 0.21 10.29 10.91
CA ASP A 125 0.20 10.81 12.28
C ASP A 125 -1.03 11.67 12.56
N GLN A 126 -1.20 12.03 13.83
CA GLN A 126 -2.35 12.77 14.31
C GLN A 126 -2.44 14.18 13.70
N ALA A 127 -1.32 14.90 13.56
CA ALA A 127 -1.32 16.26 13.02
C ALA A 127 -1.76 16.27 11.55
N ALA A 128 -1.26 15.33 10.75
CA ALA A 128 -1.69 15.15 9.36
C ALA A 128 -3.18 14.77 9.27
N TYR A 129 -3.66 13.92 10.18
CA TYR A 129 -5.06 13.48 10.19
C TYR A 129 -6.01 14.64 10.52
N GLU A 130 -5.70 15.42 11.56
CA GLU A 130 -6.46 16.61 11.94
C GLU A 130 -6.47 17.66 10.84
N ARG A 131 -5.31 17.90 10.19
CA ARG A 131 -5.24 18.82 9.05
C ARG A 131 -6.12 18.36 7.89
N CYS A 132 -6.12 17.05 7.59
CA CYS A 132 -6.97 16.49 6.55
C CYS A 132 -8.47 16.70 6.85
N LEU A 133 -8.89 16.41 8.09
CA LEU A 133 -10.28 16.61 8.53
C LEU A 133 -10.67 18.08 8.50
N PHE A 134 -9.79 18.98 8.94
CA PHE A 134 -9.99 20.42 8.88
C PHE A 134 -10.24 20.91 7.44
N LYS A 135 -9.53 20.34 6.46
CA LYS A 135 -9.72 20.62 5.03
C LYS A 135 -10.94 19.91 4.42
N ARG A 136 -11.67 19.10 5.19
CA ARG A 136 -12.89 18.36 4.78
C ARG A 136 -12.66 17.39 3.62
N LEU A 137 -11.48 16.78 3.57
CA LEU A 137 -11.12 15.79 2.53
C LEU A 137 -11.57 14.38 2.93
N ASN A 138 -11.36 13.40 2.04
CA ASN A 138 -11.43 12.00 2.42
C ASN A 138 -10.15 11.61 3.15
N CYS A 139 -10.27 11.25 4.42
CA CYS A 139 -9.14 11.00 5.31
C CYS A 139 -9.20 9.57 5.83
N TYR A 140 -8.06 8.88 5.81
CA TYR A 140 -7.87 7.62 6.52
C TYR A 140 -6.64 7.74 7.39
N LYS A 141 -6.79 7.49 8.69
CA LYS A 141 -5.64 7.44 9.59
C LYS A 141 -4.98 6.08 9.43
N LEU A 142 -3.74 6.07 8.96
CA LEU A 142 -2.96 4.85 8.93
C LEU A 142 -2.67 4.48 10.38
N GLU A 143 -3.49 3.58 10.94
CA GLU A 143 -3.25 3.06 12.27
C GLU A 143 -1.81 2.59 12.34
N THR A 144 -1.03 3.14 13.25
CA THR A 144 0.22 2.60 13.76
C THR A 144 -0.12 2.05 15.13
N GLU A 145 -0.24 0.72 15.26
CA GLU A 145 -0.45 0.11 16.58
C GLU A 145 0.60 0.64 17.56
N GLY A 146 0.16 1.53 18.46
CA GLY A 146 1.02 2.36 19.31
C GLY A 146 1.83 3.38 18.52
N ALA A 147 1.41 4.65 18.50
CA ALA A 147 2.34 5.76 18.26
C ALA A 147 3.60 5.60 19.14
N ASP A 148 3.39 5.09 20.35
CA ASP A 148 4.39 4.81 21.39
C ASP A 148 5.23 3.54 21.10
N GLN A 149 4.80 2.66 20.19
CA GLN A 149 5.56 1.49 19.76
C GLN A 149 6.34 1.74 18.47
N PHE A 150 6.23 2.92 17.83
CA PHE A 150 7.09 3.30 16.71
C PHE A 150 7.97 4.52 17.04
N GLU A 151 7.82 5.10 18.23
CA GLU A 151 8.84 5.96 18.83
C GLU A 151 10.08 5.14 19.23
N GLY A 152 11.25 5.65 18.86
CA GLY A 152 12.54 5.03 19.14
C GLY A 152 13.05 4.08 18.04
N GLU A 153 14.36 3.84 18.07
CA GLU A 153 15.03 2.95 17.14
C GLU A 153 14.49 1.51 17.27
N LYS A 154 14.14 0.89 16.13
CA LYS A 154 13.80 -0.53 16.10
C LYS A 154 15.03 -1.36 15.79
N ILE A 155 15.15 -2.47 16.50
CA ILE A 155 16.17 -3.48 16.20
C ILE A 155 16.00 -3.89 14.75
N TYR A 156 17.06 -3.74 13.97
CA TYR A 156 17.11 -4.12 12.57
C TYR A 156 16.56 -5.54 12.37
N MET A 157 15.67 -5.71 11.39
CA MET A 157 14.97 -6.97 11.07
C MET A 157 13.99 -7.52 12.13
N SER A 158 13.75 -6.83 13.23
CA SER A 158 12.68 -7.22 14.15
C SER A 158 11.30 -7.15 13.48
N PRO A 159 10.28 -7.90 13.97
CA PRO A 159 8.90 -7.76 13.49
C PRO A 159 8.39 -6.32 13.54
N GLY A 160 8.80 -5.55 14.56
CA GLY A 160 8.51 -4.12 14.67
C GLY A 160 9.20 -3.28 13.58
N PHE A 161 10.47 -3.57 13.26
CA PHE A 161 11.19 -2.93 12.15
C PHE A 161 10.54 -3.23 10.80
N ILE A 162 10.20 -4.50 10.53
CA ILE A 162 9.54 -4.90 9.29
C ILE A 162 8.13 -4.28 9.21
N LYS A 163 7.34 -4.32 10.29
CA LYS A 163 6.01 -3.67 10.33
C LYS A 163 6.09 -2.16 10.14
N MET A 164 7.14 -1.51 10.66
CA MET A 164 7.41 -0.09 10.43
C MET A 164 7.74 0.19 8.96
N MET A 165 8.68 -0.59 8.39
CA MET A 165 9.17 -0.40 7.02
C MET A 165 8.09 -0.64 5.95
N TRP A 166 7.31 -1.71 6.11
CA TRP A 166 6.37 -2.17 5.07
C TRP A 166 4.97 -1.60 5.22
N ARG A 167 4.72 -0.70 6.17
CA ARG A 167 3.34 -0.27 6.49
C ARG A 167 2.64 0.40 5.32
N ARG A 168 3.36 1.27 4.60
CA ARG A 168 2.84 1.94 3.39
C ARG A 168 2.51 0.91 2.30
N THR A 169 3.41 -0.04 2.05
CA THR A 169 3.20 -1.11 1.06
C THR A 169 2.06 -2.03 1.46
N HIS A 170 1.94 -2.36 2.74
CA HIS A 170 0.86 -3.19 3.26
C HIS A 170 -0.49 -2.51 3.10
N LEU A 171 -0.58 -1.20 3.36
CA LEU A 171 -1.80 -0.44 3.08
C LEU A 171 -2.20 -0.55 1.60
N LEU A 172 -1.26 -0.34 0.68
CA LEU A 172 -1.55 -0.45 -0.76
C LEU A 172 -2.02 -1.87 -1.13
N LEU A 173 -1.44 -2.90 -0.52
CA LEU A 173 -1.91 -4.28 -0.69
C LEU A 173 -3.33 -4.48 -0.15
N GLU A 174 -3.67 -3.91 1.00
CA GLU A 174 -5.03 -3.96 1.54
C GLU A 174 -6.01 -3.27 0.59
N VAL A 175 -5.68 -2.12 0.00
CA VAL A 175 -6.53 -1.46 -1.01
C VAL A 175 -6.85 -2.40 -2.17
N LEU A 176 -5.83 -3.12 -2.68
CA LEU A 176 -6.03 -4.12 -3.74
C LEU A 176 -6.89 -5.30 -3.29
N LYS A 177 -6.73 -5.78 -2.05
CA LYS A 177 -7.57 -6.86 -1.49
C LYS A 177 -9.04 -6.45 -1.36
N HIS A 178 -9.32 -5.18 -1.11
CA HIS A 178 -10.69 -4.63 -1.12
C HIS A 178 -11.26 -4.48 -2.55
N GLY A 179 -10.47 -4.80 -3.59
CA GLY A 179 -10.89 -4.78 -4.98
C GLY A 179 -10.90 -3.38 -5.60
N TYR A 180 -10.11 -2.45 -5.07
CA TYR A 180 -9.93 -1.11 -5.61
C TYR A 180 -8.62 -1.00 -6.39
N ASN A 181 -8.64 -0.23 -7.47
CA ASN A 181 -7.44 0.24 -8.14
C ASN A 181 -6.98 1.55 -7.49
N PHE A 182 -5.70 1.86 -7.57
CA PHE A 182 -5.20 3.13 -7.04
C PHE A 182 -4.17 3.80 -7.95
N ILE A 183 -4.15 5.12 -7.85
CA ILE A 183 -3.10 6.01 -8.37
C ILE A 183 -2.42 6.61 -7.14
N PHE A 184 -1.08 6.69 -7.10
CA PHE A 184 -0.38 7.08 -5.88
C PHE A 184 0.50 8.32 -6.11
N THR A 185 0.54 9.21 -5.11
CA THR A 185 1.42 10.39 -5.18
C THR A 185 2.80 10.11 -4.62
N VAL A 186 3.85 10.34 -5.41
CA VAL A 186 5.24 10.25 -4.93
C VAL A 186 5.76 11.62 -4.49
N ARG A 187 6.64 11.64 -3.49
CA ARG A 187 7.44 12.83 -3.17
C ARG A 187 8.56 12.94 -4.19
N PHE A 188 8.65 14.07 -4.88
CA PHE A 188 9.74 14.41 -5.78
C PHE A 188 10.49 15.62 -5.21
N SER A 189 11.81 15.54 -5.09
CA SER A 189 12.63 16.65 -4.58
C SER A 189 13.44 17.26 -5.72
N LEU A 190 13.25 18.56 -5.98
CA LEU A 190 13.99 19.31 -6.99
C LEU A 190 14.57 20.57 -6.33
N ASN A 191 15.91 20.72 -6.37
CA ASN A 191 16.60 21.89 -5.81
C ASN A 191 16.19 22.22 -4.36
N SER A 192 16.04 21.20 -3.51
CA SER A 192 15.60 21.31 -2.11
C SER A 192 14.14 21.76 -1.90
N VAL A 193 13.32 21.76 -2.95
CA VAL A 193 11.86 21.91 -2.84
C VAL A 193 11.23 20.55 -3.10
N ASP A 194 10.36 20.09 -2.20
CA ASP A 194 9.62 18.86 -2.44
C ASP A 194 8.21 19.10 -2.94
N PHE A 195 7.82 18.25 -3.89
CA PHE A 195 6.53 18.24 -4.55
C PHE A 195 5.87 16.88 -4.34
N CYS A 196 4.56 16.86 -4.15
CA CYS A 196 3.76 15.64 -4.28
C CYS A 196 3.26 15.54 -5.72
N VAL A 197 3.70 14.52 -6.46
CA VAL A 197 3.35 14.32 -7.86
C VAL A 197 2.51 13.06 -8.00
N LEU A 198 1.40 13.15 -8.72
CA LEU A 198 0.57 11.99 -9.10
C LEU A 198 1.32 11.12 -10.11
N VAL A 199 1.48 9.82 -9.82
CA VAL A 199 2.09 8.83 -10.73
C VAL A 199 1.08 7.74 -11.05
#